data_AF-A0A1M5WSA8-F1
#
_entry.id   AF-A0A1M5WSA8-F1
#
_cell.length_a   1.000
_cell.length_b   1.000
_cell.length_c   1.000
_cell.angle_alpha   90.00
_cell.angle_beta   90.00
_cell.angle_gamma   90.00
#
_symmetry.space_group_name_H-M   'P 1'
#
loop_
_entity.id
_entity.type
_entity.pdbx_description
1 polymer ?
#
loop_
_entity_poly.entity_id
_entity_poly.type
_entity_poly.pdbx_seq_one_letter_code
_entity_poly.pdbx_strand_id
1 'polypeptide(L)'
;MKTKILAFTLTGVMIAASLTTFAQEDKKAKEARKDLTEAKKDLREAKTDSAADYQKFKTAAETKIRENQMEIASLKAKKSTDTKEVKDRYDKRVIALEQKNHDLKKKINGAGTVKTSAWPKFKREFNHDMNELGHAIKDIGVDNAK
;
A
#
# COMPACT_ATOMS: atom_id res chain seq x y z
N MET A 1 19.90 -19.32 -22.42
CA MET A 1 19.12 -18.60 -21.39
C MET A 1 17.65 -18.65 -21.78
N LYS A 2 16.81 -19.32 -20.99
CA LYS A 2 15.35 -19.38 -21.22
C LYS A 2 14.67 -19.06 -19.90
N THR A 3 14.12 -17.85 -19.81
CA THR A 3 13.30 -17.38 -18.70
C THR A 3 12.04 -18.23 -18.62
N LYS A 4 11.78 -18.83 -17.45
CA LYS A 4 10.49 -19.48 -17.17
C LYS A 4 9.65 -18.55 -16.30
N ILE A 5 8.58 -18.07 -16.91
CA ILE A 5 7.51 -17.30 -16.27
C ILE A 5 6.75 -18.25 -15.35
N LEU A 6 6.86 -18.07 -14.03
CA LEU A 6 6.00 -18.75 -13.06
C LEU A 6 4.63 -18.04 -13.03
N ALA A 7 3.64 -18.64 -13.70
CA ALA A 7 2.25 -18.31 -13.50
C ALA A 7 1.76 -19.01 -12.21
N PHE A 8 1.59 -18.27 -11.12
CA PHE A 8 0.94 -18.76 -9.91
C PHE A 8 -0.58 -18.72 -10.10
N THR A 9 -1.14 -19.74 -10.75
CA THR A 9 -2.58 -19.99 -10.72
C THR A 9 -2.93 -20.54 -9.34
N LEU A 10 -3.73 -19.79 -8.60
CA LEU A 10 -4.22 -20.14 -7.27
C LEU A 10 -5.27 -21.25 -7.39
N THR A 11 -4.85 -22.49 -7.61
CA THR A 11 -5.75 -23.64 -7.67
C THR A 11 -6.02 -24.13 -6.26
N GLY A 12 -7.27 -23.98 -5.78
CA GLY A 12 -7.73 -24.59 -4.53
C GLY A 12 -7.71 -26.11 -4.67
N VAL A 13 -6.73 -26.77 -4.07
CA VAL A 13 -6.59 -28.22 -4.11
C VAL A 13 -7.50 -28.83 -3.03
N MET A 14 -8.71 -29.23 -3.43
CA MET A 14 -9.51 -30.23 -2.72
C MET A 14 -9.18 -31.60 -3.30
N ILE A 15 -8.39 -32.40 -2.59
CA ILE A 15 -8.19 -33.82 -2.93
C ILE A 15 -8.90 -34.65 -1.87
N ALA A 16 -10.08 -35.15 -2.24
CA ALA A 16 -10.69 -36.31 -1.60
C ALA A 16 -9.88 -37.54 -2.03
N ALA A 17 -9.19 -38.18 -1.09
CA ALA A 17 -8.38 -39.37 -1.33
C ALA A 17 -9.20 -40.63 -0.98
N SER A 18 -9.70 -41.33 -2.00
CA SER A 18 -10.18 -42.71 -1.89
C SER A 18 -8.98 -43.66 -1.89
N LEU A 19 -8.90 -44.53 -0.88
CA LEU A 19 -7.85 -45.54 -0.66
C LEU A 19 -7.94 -46.70 -1.65
N THR A 20 -6.79 -47.23 -2.12
CA THR A 20 -6.44 -48.68 -2.16
C THR A 20 -5.13 -48.93 -2.96
N THR A 21 -3.99 -49.25 -2.35
CA THR A 21 -3.36 -50.60 -2.30
C THR A 21 -1.91 -50.53 -1.77
N PHE A 22 -1.65 -51.36 -0.75
CA PHE A 22 -0.50 -51.38 0.15
C PHE A 22 0.84 -51.74 -0.53
N ALA A 23 1.94 -51.13 -0.05
CA ALA A 23 3.36 -51.54 -0.17
C ALA A 23 4.28 -50.89 -1.22
N GLN A 24 3.80 -50.11 -2.20
CA GLN A 24 4.67 -49.21 -3.01
C GLN A 24 4.46 -47.71 -2.69
N GLU A 25 3.54 -47.43 -1.76
CA GLU A 25 3.00 -46.10 -1.46
C GLU A 25 3.84 -45.26 -0.48
N ASP A 26 4.83 -45.82 0.21
CA ASP A 26 5.46 -45.15 1.36
C ASP A 26 6.32 -43.93 1.00
N LYS A 27 7.17 -43.99 -0.04
CA LYS A 27 8.03 -42.85 -0.39
C LYS A 27 7.23 -41.68 -0.97
N LYS A 28 6.34 -41.94 -1.93
CA LYS A 28 5.51 -40.90 -2.57
C LYS A 28 4.51 -40.28 -1.59
N ALA A 29 3.90 -41.09 -0.72
CA ALA A 29 3.01 -40.56 0.32
C ALA A 29 3.77 -39.75 1.37
N LYS A 30 5.00 -40.15 1.72
CA LYS A 30 5.85 -39.40 2.66
C LYS A 30 6.36 -38.08 2.06
N GLU A 31 6.74 -38.08 0.79
CA GLU A 31 7.09 -36.85 0.05
C GLU A 31 5.88 -35.92 -0.07
N ALA A 32 4.71 -36.43 -0.47
CA ALA A 32 3.49 -35.62 -0.54
C ALA A 32 3.08 -35.01 0.81
N ARG A 33 3.26 -35.74 1.92
CA ARG A 33 3.02 -35.22 3.28
C ARG A 33 4.03 -34.13 3.66
N LYS A 34 5.30 -34.27 3.26
CA LYS A 34 6.35 -33.28 3.48
C LYS A 34 6.06 -32.01 2.68
N ASP A 35 5.77 -32.15 1.39
CA ASP A 35 5.42 -31.05 0.49
C ASP A 35 4.18 -30.29 0.98
N LEU A 36 3.15 -31.01 1.46
CA LEU A 36 1.97 -30.38 2.06
C LEU A 36 2.30 -29.58 3.32
N THR A 37 3.21 -30.08 4.15
CA THR A 37 3.61 -29.42 5.40
C THR A 37 4.42 -28.16 5.11
N GLU A 38 5.35 -28.25 4.16
CA GLU A 38 6.14 -27.13 3.67
C GLU A 38 5.25 -26.07 3.02
N ALA A 39 4.35 -26.45 2.11
CA ALA A 39 3.38 -25.55 1.51
C ALA A 39 2.47 -24.85 2.55
N LYS A 40 2.05 -25.56 3.61
CA LYS A 40 1.29 -24.94 4.72
C LYS A 40 2.11 -23.94 5.51
N LYS A 41 3.39 -24.24 5.76
CA LYS A 41 4.32 -23.34 6.44
C LYS A 41 4.55 -22.09 5.60
N ASP A 42 4.88 -22.25 4.33
CA ASP A 42 5.11 -21.16 3.37
C ASP A 42 3.87 -20.27 3.25
N LEU A 43 2.68 -20.88 3.17
CA LEU A 43 1.42 -20.14 3.14
C LEU A 43 1.19 -19.32 4.41
N ARG A 44 1.56 -19.86 5.58
CA ARG A 44 1.43 -19.15 6.87
C ARG A 44 2.44 -18.00 6.97
N GLU A 45 3.68 -18.23 6.57
CA GLU A 45 4.75 -17.22 6.55
C GLU A 45 4.39 -16.08 5.58
N ALA A 46 3.97 -16.41 4.35
CA ALA A 46 3.52 -15.42 3.36
C ALA A 46 2.33 -14.57 3.84
N LYS A 47 1.37 -15.17 4.56
CA LYS A 47 0.26 -14.43 5.19
C LYS A 47 0.75 -13.48 6.29
N THR A 48 1.70 -13.93 7.10
CA THR A 48 2.25 -13.14 8.21
C THR A 48 3.05 -11.96 7.68
N ASP A 49 3.92 -12.19 6.70
CA ASP A 49 4.71 -11.14 6.05
C ASP A 49 3.82 -10.12 5.34
N SER A 50 2.75 -10.57 4.67
CA SER A 50 1.79 -9.68 4.04
C SER A 50 1.06 -8.80 5.05
N ALA A 51 0.73 -9.31 6.24
CA ALA A 51 0.09 -8.54 7.29
C ALA A 51 1.07 -7.52 7.92
N ALA A 52 2.31 -7.94 8.17
CA ALA A 52 3.34 -7.07 8.72
C ALA A 52 3.72 -5.93 7.76
N ASP A 53 3.90 -6.23 6.46
CA ASP A 53 4.19 -5.23 5.42
C ASP A 53 3.03 -4.22 5.28
N TYR A 54 1.79 -4.70 5.34
CA TYR A 54 0.61 -3.84 5.35
C TYR A 54 0.62 -2.84 6.53
N GLN A 55 0.78 -3.34 7.75
CA GLN A 55 0.78 -2.47 8.94
C GLN A 55 1.93 -1.48 8.92
N LYS A 56 3.13 -1.92 8.54
CA LYS A 56 4.30 -1.05 8.39
C LYS A 56 4.04 0.08 7.39
N PHE A 57 3.47 -0.26 6.23
CA PHE A 57 3.14 0.72 5.20
C PHE A 57 2.07 1.71 5.68
N LYS A 58 1.00 1.22 6.31
CA LYS A 58 -0.09 2.05 6.85
C LYS A 58 0.42 3.05 7.89
N THR A 59 1.21 2.61 8.86
CA THR A 59 1.79 3.49 9.89
C THR A 59 2.69 4.57 9.28
N ALA A 60 3.54 4.20 8.30
CA ALA A 60 4.40 5.16 7.62
C ALA A 60 3.61 6.20 6.81
N ALA A 61 2.56 5.75 6.10
CA ALA A 61 1.66 6.61 5.35
C ALA A 61 0.88 7.56 6.27
N GLU A 62 0.31 7.06 7.37
CA GLU A 62 -0.41 7.88 8.35
C GLU A 62 0.49 8.93 9.02
N THR A 63 1.76 8.61 9.22
CA THR A 63 2.75 9.56 9.74
C THR A 63 2.96 10.71 8.76
N LYS A 64 3.23 10.41 7.48
CA LYS A 64 3.39 11.45 6.44
C LYS A 64 2.13 12.28 6.23
N ILE A 65 0.95 11.66 6.29
CA ILE A 65 -0.34 12.37 6.19
C ILE A 65 -0.50 13.38 7.32
N ARG A 66 -0.11 13.02 8.55
CA ARG A 66 -0.15 13.93 9.70
C ARG A 66 0.84 15.08 9.54
N GLU A 67 2.05 14.80 9.08
CA GLU A 67 3.05 15.83 8.77
C GLU A 67 2.52 16.84 7.74
N ASN A 68 2.01 16.34 6.60
CA ASN A 68 1.36 17.17 5.57
C ASN A 68 0.19 17.99 6.14
N GLN A 69 -0.62 17.40 7.02
CA GLN A 69 -1.74 18.09 7.65
C GLN A 69 -1.27 19.27 8.52
N MET A 70 -0.16 19.10 9.25
CA MET A 70 0.43 20.18 10.05
C MET A 70 0.99 21.30 9.18
N GLU A 71 1.67 20.96 8.08
CA GLU A 71 2.19 21.93 7.12
C GLU A 71 1.06 22.74 6.45
N ILE A 72 0.00 22.05 5.99
CA ILE A 72 -1.19 22.68 5.43
C ILE A 72 -1.87 23.59 6.45
N ALA A 73 -1.98 23.18 7.71
CA ALA A 73 -2.52 24.02 8.78
C ALA A 73 -1.69 25.30 9.00
N SER A 74 -0.35 25.19 8.94
CA SER A 74 0.53 26.37 8.97
C SER A 74 0.29 27.28 7.77
N LEU A 75 0.14 26.74 6.56
CA LEU A 75 -0.18 27.53 5.37
C LEU A 75 -1.52 28.27 5.52
N LYS A 76 -2.55 27.63 6.09
CA LYS A 76 -3.84 28.28 6.37
C LYS A 76 -3.76 29.42 7.38
N ALA A 77 -2.88 29.30 8.36
CA ALA A 77 -2.72 30.30 9.42
C ALA A 77 -1.95 31.55 8.96
N LYS A 78 -1.21 31.47 7.85
CA LYS A 78 -0.49 32.61 7.28
C LYS A 78 -1.49 33.66 6.80
N LYS A 79 -1.38 34.87 7.35
CA LYS A 79 -2.09 36.06 6.87
C LYS A 79 -1.28 36.70 5.76
N SER A 80 -1.89 36.89 4.60
CA SER A 80 -1.29 37.60 3.46
C SER A 80 -1.73 39.08 3.47
N THR A 81 -0.81 39.98 3.13
CA THR A 81 -1.06 41.40 2.87
C THR A 81 -1.26 41.68 1.37
N ASP A 82 -1.37 40.63 0.55
CA ASP A 82 -1.45 40.74 -0.89
C ASP A 82 -2.84 41.20 -1.36
N THR A 83 -2.92 41.46 -2.67
CA THR A 83 -4.19 41.72 -3.34
C THR A 83 -5.20 40.58 -3.14
N LYS A 84 -6.49 40.92 -3.21
CA LYS A 84 -7.58 39.96 -3.05
C LYS A 84 -7.45 38.78 -4.02
N GLU A 85 -7.06 39.03 -5.26
CA GLU A 85 -6.90 38.01 -6.29
C GLU A 85 -5.77 37.01 -5.96
N VAL A 86 -4.66 37.49 -5.42
CA VAL A 86 -3.54 36.64 -4.99
C VAL A 86 -3.97 35.77 -3.80
N LYS A 87 -4.65 36.38 -2.83
CA LYS A 87 -5.21 35.67 -1.67
C LYS A 87 -6.19 34.58 -2.08
N ASP A 88 -7.13 34.88 -2.98
CA ASP A 88 -8.12 33.89 -3.43
C ASP A 88 -7.45 32.71 -4.18
N ARG A 89 -6.38 32.96 -4.95
CA ARG A 89 -5.62 31.88 -5.59
C ARG A 89 -4.87 31.03 -4.56
N TYR A 90 -4.26 31.66 -3.55
CA TYR A 90 -3.59 30.97 -2.46
C TYR A 90 -4.57 30.08 -1.68
N ASP A 91 -5.70 30.64 -1.25
CA ASP A 91 -6.73 29.94 -0.49
C ASP A 91 -7.25 28.70 -1.26
N LYS A 92 -7.50 28.84 -2.57
CA LYS A 92 -7.90 27.72 -3.44
C LYS A 92 -6.83 26.61 -3.51
N ARG A 93 -5.54 26.97 -3.65
CA ARG A 93 -4.46 25.98 -3.69
C ARG A 93 -4.36 25.25 -2.35
N VAL A 94 -4.44 25.95 -1.22
CA VAL A 94 -4.39 25.35 0.12
C VAL A 94 -5.57 24.40 0.37
N ILE A 95 -6.77 24.77 -0.05
CA ILE A 95 -7.95 23.88 0.01
C ILE A 95 -7.73 22.62 -0.84
N ALA A 96 -7.16 22.75 -2.04
CA ALA A 96 -6.85 21.61 -2.89
C ALA A 96 -5.82 20.65 -2.26
N LEU A 97 -4.81 21.19 -1.55
CA LEU A 97 -3.84 20.37 -0.82
C LEU A 97 -4.51 19.58 0.31
N GLU A 98 -5.39 20.23 1.08
CA GLU A 98 -6.13 19.57 2.16
C GLU A 98 -7.00 18.43 1.62
N GLN A 99 -7.71 18.67 0.51
CA GLN A 99 -8.53 17.66 -0.13
C GLN A 99 -7.68 16.47 -0.58
N LYS A 100 -6.54 16.70 -1.24
CA LYS A 100 -5.60 15.63 -1.63
C LYS A 100 -5.09 14.83 -0.42
N ASN A 101 -4.74 15.50 0.68
CA ASN A 101 -4.27 14.82 1.89
C ASN A 101 -5.38 13.95 2.52
N HIS A 102 -6.61 14.44 2.49
CA HIS A 102 -7.78 13.68 2.96
C HIS A 102 -8.09 12.47 2.08
N ASP A 103 -7.95 12.61 0.76
CA ASP A 103 -8.14 11.50 -0.18
C ASP A 103 -7.06 10.42 -0.02
N LEU A 104 -5.81 10.80 0.24
CA LEU A 104 -4.75 9.87 0.64
C LEU A 104 -5.07 9.14 1.94
N LYS A 105 -5.62 9.85 2.95
CA LYS A 105 -6.09 9.23 4.19
C LYS A 105 -7.18 8.19 3.96
N LYS A 106 -8.15 8.48 3.10
CA LYS A 106 -9.17 7.48 2.70
C LYS A 106 -8.54 6.30 1.96
N LYS A 107 -7.63 6.57 1.02
CA LYS A 107 -6.96 5.55 0.21
C LYS A 107 -6.17 4.56 1.09
N ILE A 108 -5.43 5.04 2.09
CA ILE A 108 -4.71 4.16 3.01
C ILE A 108 -5.64 3.41 3.97
N ASN A 109 -6.75 4.00 4.40
CA ASN A 109 -7.72 3.32 5.25
C ASN A 109 -8.45 2.17 4.52
N GLY A 110 -8.67 2.32 3.21
CA GLY A 110 -9.25 1.28 2.34
C GLY A 110 -8.26 0.20 1.89
N ALA A 111 -6.97 0.36 2.20
CA ALA A 111 -5.90 -0.48 1.68
C ALA A 111 -6.01 -1.97 2.07
N GLY A 112 -6.71 -2.27 3.18
CA GLY A 112 -6.93 -3.66 3.64
C GLY A 112 -7.76 -4.52 2.69
N THR A 113 -8.44 -3.90 1.72
CA THR A 113 -9.20 -4.60 0.66
C THR A 113 -8.38 -4.87 -0.60
N VAL A 114 -7.14 -4.37 -0.67
CA VAL A 114 -6.26 -4.53 -1.83
C VAL A 114 -5.78 -5.97 -1.90
N LYS A 115 -5.99 -6.61 -3.07
CA LYS A 115 -5.49 -7.97 -3.32
C LYS A 115 -3.96 -7.99 -3.20
N THR A 116 -3.40 -9.05 -2.63
CA THR A 116 -1.94 -9.22 -2.47
C THR A 116 -1.17 -9.00 -3.78
N SER A 117 -1.71 -9.46 -4.92
CA SER A 117 -1.11 -9.25 -6.25
C SER A 117 -1.08 -7.79 -6.70
N ALA A 118 -2.00 -6.96 -6.22
CA ALA A 118 -2.07 -5.53 -6.54
C ALA A 118 -1.30 -4.65 -5.55
N TRP A 119 -0.85 -5.22 -4.42
CA TRP A 119 -0.20 -4.49 -3.33
C TRP A 119 1.06 -3.71 -3.76
N PRO A 120 1.99 -4.25 -4.57
CA PRO A 120 3.14 -3.50 -5.04
C PRO A 120 2.78 -2.28 -5.89
N LYS A 121 1.76 -2.41 -6.75
CA LYS A 121 1.24 -1.31 -7.58
C LYS A 121 0.60 -0.23 -6.70
N PHE A 122 -0.23 -0.64 -5.73
CA PHE A 122 -0.83 0.27 -4.76
C PHE A 122 0.23 1.09 -4.02
N LYS A 123 1.28 0.45 -3.47
CA LYS A 123 2.36 1.15 -2.76
C LYS A 123 3.05 2.18 -3.65
N ARG A 124 3.35 1.84 -4.90
CA ARG A 124 4.00 2.75 -5.85
C ARG A 124 3.15 3.98 -6.13
N GLU A 125 1.88 3.79 -6.48
CA GLU A 125 0.96 4.88 -6.78
C GLU A 125 0.71 5.76 -5.55
N PHE A 126 0.45 5.15 -4.39
CA PHE A 126 0.27 5.88 -3.16
C PHE A 126 1.50 6.73 -2.79
N ASN A 127 2.70 6.18 -2.92
CA ASN A 127 3.94 6.93 -2.64
C ASN A 127 4.16 8.06 -3.65
N HIS A 128 3.80 7.86 -4.91
CA HIS A 128 3.87 8.91 -5.93
C HIS A 128 2.94 10.08 -5.56
N ASP A 129 1.65 9.79 -5.31
CA ASP A 129 0.66 10.79 -4.90
C ASP A 129 1.09 11.54 -3.63
N MET A 130 1.67 10.82 -2.66
CA MET A 130 2.19 11.38 -1.41
C MET A 130 3.36 12.34 -1.65
N ASN A 131 4.29 11.97 -2.54
CA ASN A 131 5.44 12.79 -2.88
C ASN A 131 5.01 14.05 -3.63
N GLU A 132 4.10 13.92 -4.61
CA GLU A 132 3.54 15.07 -5.34
C GLU A 132 2.85 16.05 -4.40
N LEU A 133 2.08 15.55 -3.42
CA LEU A 133 1.48 16.40 -2.39
C LEU A 133 2.55 17.14 -1.57
N GLY A 134 3.59 16.45 -1.12
CA GLY A 134 4.69 17.06 -0.37
C GLY A 134 5.43 18.14 -1.16
N HIS A 135 5.63 17.94 -2.46
CA HIS A 135 6.19 18.99 -3.34
C HIS A 135 5.25 20.19 -3.45
N ALA A 136 3.97 19.94 -3.70
CA ALA A 136 2.98 21.02 -3.84
C ALA A 136 2.79 21.85 -2.56
N ILE A 137 2.90 21.23 -1.38
CA ILE A 137 2.90 21.94 -0.08
C ILE A 137 4.10 22.89 0.01
N LYS A 138 5.30 22.41 -0.33
CA LYS A 138 6.54 23.22 -0.28
C LYS A 138 6.50 24.38 -1.26
N ASP A 139 6.03 24.15 -2.47
CA ASP A 139 5.97 25.18 -3.53
C ASP A 139 5.09 26.36 -3.10
N ILE A 140 3.92 26.10 -2.50
CA ILE A 140 3.07 27.16 -1.94
C ILE A 140 3.78 27.94 -0.83
N GLY A 141 4.51 27.23 0.03
CA GLY A 141 5.25 27.83 1.14
C GLY A 141 6.31 28.84 0.68
N VAL A 142 6.95 28.57 -0.47
CA VAL A 142 7.96 29.44 -1.08
C VAL A 142 7.32 30.62 -1.83
N ASP A 143 6.23 30.40 -2.56
CA ASP A 143 5.54 31.44 -3.33
C ASP A 143 5.02 32.58 -2.43
N ASN A 144 4.59 32.29 -1.19
CA ASN A 144 4.08 33.29 -0.25
C ASN A 144 5.20 33.98 0.59
N ALA A 145 6.47 33.64 0.37
CA ALA A 145 7.59 34.28 1.07
C ALA A 145 8.34 35.31 0.19
N LYS A 146 7.91 35.47 -1.07
CA LYS A 146 8.41 36.47 -2.01
C LYS A 146 7.40 37.61 -2.15
#